data_AF-A0A831PNI7-F1
#
_entry.id   AF-A0A831PNI7-F1
#
_cell.length_a   1.000
_cell.length_b   1.000
_cell.length_c   1.000
_cell.angle_alpha   90.00
_cell.angle_beta   90.00
_cell.angle_gamma   90.00
#
_symmetry.space_group_name_H-M   'P 1'
#
loop_
_entity.id
_entity.type
_entity.pdbx_description
1 polymer ?
#
loop_
_entity_poly.entity_id
_entity_poly.type
_entity_poly.pdbx_seq_one_letter_code
_entity_poly.pdbx_strand_id
1 'polypeptide(L)' 'MSKQPLVGILMGSDNDYEIMAETGKALKELGIPFEMKVSSAHRTPERTAAYVRTAREN' A
#
# COMPACT_ATOMS: atom_id res chain seq x y z
N MET A 1 17.50 -9.44 -3.67
CA MET A 1 16.23 -10.15 -3.47
C MET A 1 15.23 -9.15 -2.90
N SER A 2 14.22 -8.75 -3.67
CA SER A 2 13.13 -7.94 -3.14
C SER A 2 12.33 -8.82 -2.17
N LYS A 3 12.34 -8.47 -0.88
CA LYS A 3 11.51 -9.13 0.13
C LYS A 3 10.04 -8.95 -0.28
N GLN A 4 9.26 -10.03 -0.29
CA GLN A 4 7.81 -9.91 -0.48
C GLN A 4 7.24 -8.95 0.58
N PRO A 5 6.39 -7.98 0.17
CA PRO A 5 5.84 -7.02 1.11
C PRO A 5 4.92 -7.72 2.10
N LEU A 6 5.12 -7.48 3.40
CA LEU A 6 4.22 -7.96 4.46
C LEU A 6 3.08 -6.97 4.73
N VAL A 7 3.23 -5.72 4.28
CA VAL A 7 2.26 -4.65 4.47
C VAL A 7 2.00 -3.94 3.14
N GLY A 8 0.74 -3.83 2.75
CA GLY A 8 0.28 -3.01 1.64
C GLY A 8 -0.34 -1.71 2.14
N ILE A 9 0.22 -0.57 1.76
CA ILE A 9 -0.31 0.77 2.06
C ILE A 9 -1.08 1.26 0.84
N LEU A 10 -2.40 1.30 0.94
CA LEU A 10 -3.27 1.84 -0.12
C LEU A 10 -3.64 3.29 0.18
N MET A 11 -3.51 4.15 -0.83
CA MET A 11 -3.89 5.56 -0.75
C MET A 11 -4.88 5.94 -1.84
N GLY A 12 -5.81 6.86 -1.55
CA GLY A 12 -6.89 7.22 -2.46
C GLY A 12 -6.43 8.11 -3.62
N SER A 13 -5.37 8.88 -3.42
CA SER A 13 -4.78 9.85 -4.34
C SER A 13 -3.29 10.07 -4.03
N ASP A 14 -2.57 10.70 -4.96
CA ASP A 14 -1.18 11.12 -4.72
C ASP A 14 -1.07 12.17 -3.60
N ASN A 15 -2.13 12.97 -3.39
CA ASN A 15 -2.17 13.98 -2.31
C ASN A 15 -2.11 13.34 -0.92
N ASP A 16 -2.47 12.07 -0.79
CA ASP A 16 -2.39 11.34 0.48
C ASP A 16 -0.93 10.92 0.79
N TYR A 17 -0.02 10.98 -0.19
CA TYR A 17 1.35 10.48 -0.05
C TYR A 17 2.11 11.14 1.10
N GLU A 18 2.00 12.47 1.24
CA GLU A 18 2.70 13.22 2.30
C GLU A 18 2.33 12.71 3.69
N ILE A 19 1.05 12.38 3.90
CA ILE A 19 0.55 11.83 5.16
C ILE A 19 0.99 10.37 5.32
N MET A 20 0.81 9.55 4.27
CA MET A 20 1.09 8.11 4.33
C MET A 20 2.59 7.77 4.35
N ALA A 21 3.47 8.71 3.98
CA ALA A 21 4.92 8.52 4.01
C ALA A 21 5.44 8.23 5.43
N GLU A 22 4.82 8.77 6.48
CA GLU A 22 5.20 8.49 7.87
C GLU A 22 4.97 7.03 8.26
N THR A 23 3.93 6.38 7.71
CA THR A 23 3.73 4.94 7.88
C THR A 23 4.87 4.14 7.24
N GLY A 24 5.29 4.52 6.03
CA GLY A 24 6.42 3.89 5.36
C GLY A 24 7.74 4.05 6.11
N LYS A 25 7.99 5.24 6.70
CA LYS A 25 9.17 5.49 7.55
C LYS A 25 9.17 4.57 8.78
N ALA A 26 8.05 4.48 9.50
CA ALA A 26 7.94 3.62 10.67
C ALA A 26 8.17 2.13 10.33
N LEU A 27 7.58 1.63 9.23
CA LEU A 27 7.80 0.25 8.80
C LEU A 27 9.25 -0.02 8.40
N LYS A 28 9.91 0.96 7.77
CA LYS A 28 11.33 0.88 7.42
C LYS A 28 12.22 0.79 8.66
N GLU A 29 11.95 1.58 9.69
CA GLU A 29 12.68 1.55 10.97
C GLU A 29 12.52 0.19 11.67
N LEU A 30 11.34 -0.42 11.57
CA LEU A 30 11.06 -1.76 12.10
C LEU A 30 11.60 -2.90 11.21
N GLY A 31 12.16 -2.60 10.03
CA GLY A 31 12.65 -3.59 9.08
C GLY A 31 11.54 -4.44 8.42
N ILE A 32 10.30 -3.96 8.45
CA ILE A 32 9.13 -4.63 7.86
C ILE A 32 9.05 -4.25 6.37
N PRO A 33 9.12 -5.21 5.43
CA PRO A 33 8.97 -4.92 4.01
C PRO A 33 7.52 -4.53 3.70
N PHE A 34 7.34 -3.49 2.89
CA PHE A 34 6.04 -2.96 2.53
C PHE A 34 6.01 -2.45 1.09
N GLU A 35 4.81 -2.25 0.57
CA GLU A 35 4.56 -1.52 -0.66
C GLU A 35 3.55 -0.38 -0.45
N MET A 36 3.62 0.64 -1.30
CA MET A 36 2.67 1.76 -1.30
C MET A 36 2.04 1.87 -2.69
N LYS A 37 0.71 1.94 -2.76
CA LYS A 37 -0.03 2.03 -4.03
C LYS A 37 -1.18 3.03 -3.96
N VAL A 38 -1.31 3.86 -4.99
CA VAL A 38 -2.49 4.70 -5.18
C VAL A 38 -3.62 3.82 -5.74
N SER A 39 -4.65 3.55 -4.94
CA SER A 39 -5.85 2.84 -5.34
C SER A 39 -7.09 3.46 -4.71
N SER A 40 -7.83 4.22 -5.52
CA SER A 40 -9.04 4.93 -5.05
C SER A 40 -10.23 3.98 -5.02
N ALA A 41 -10.84 3.80 -3.85
CA ALA A 41 -12.08 3.02 -3.71
C ALA A 41 -13.25 3.62 -4.51
N HIS A 42 -13.31 4.96 -4.68
CA HIS A 42 -14.40 5.62 -5.38
C HIS A 42 -14.13 5.84 -6.88
N ARG A 43 -12.89 6.17 -7.26
CA ARG A 43 -12.55 6.46 -8.68
C ARG A 43 -12.18 5.21 -9.47
N THR A 44 -11.59 4.22 -8.82
CA THR A 44 -11.13 2.96 -9.44
C THR A 44 -11.51 1.76 -8.55
N PRO A 45 -12.81 1.53 -8.29
CA PRO A 45 -13.27 0.51 -7.35
C PRO A 45 -12.79 -0.89 -7.71
N GLU A 46 -12.79 -1.25 -8.99
CA GLU A 46 -12.37 -2.58 -9.47
C GLU A 46 -10.89 -2.84 -9.19
N ARG A 47 -10.01 -1.84 -9.38
CA ARG A 47 -8.58 -1.95 -9.07
C ARG A 47 -8.35 -2.20 -7.58
N THR A 48 -9.02 -1.44 -6.72
CA THR A 48 -8.94 -1.62 -5.27
C THR A 48 -9.48 -2.99 -4.86
N ALA A 49 -10.62 -3.41 -5.41
CA ALA A 49 -11.22 -4.68 -5.08
C ALA A 49 -10.38 -5.88 -5.56
N ALA A 50 -9.76 -5.80 -6.74
CA ALA A 50 -8.82 -6.81 -7.23
C ALA A 50 -7.62 -6.95 -6.28
N TYR A 51 -7.00 -5.82 -5.93
CA TYR A 51 -5.86 -5.80 -5.02
C TYR A 51 -6.18 -6.43 -3.65
N VAL A 52 -7.29 -6.02 -3.03
CA VAL A 52 -7.66 -6.50 -1.70
C VAL A 52 -8.02 -7.99 -1.71
N ARG A 53 -8.62 -8.50 -2.79
CA ARG A 53 -8.94 -9.94 -2.92
C ARG A 53 -7.69 -10.81 -2.99
N THR A 54 -6.64 -10.36 -3.67
CA THR A 54 -5.38 -11.11 -3.81
C THR A 54 -4.37 -10.79 -2.72
N ALA A 55 -4.69 -9.93 -1.75
CA ALA A 55 -3.74 -9.44 -0.74
C ALA A 55 -3.11 -10.55 0.13
N ARG A 56 -3.79 -11.70 0.27
CA ARG A 56 -3.25 -12.86 0.99
C ARG A 56 -2.19 -13.62 0.18
N GLU A 57 -2.24 -13.52 -1.14
CA GLU A 57 -1.40 -14.26 -2.09
C GLU A 57 -0.22 -13.41 -2.61
N ASN A 58 -0.38 -12.09 -2.57
CA ASN A 58 0.64 -11.08 -2.90
C ASN A 58 1.74 -11.02 -1.84
#